data_AF-A0A4Y8USY2-F1
#
_entry.id   AF-A0A4Y8USY2-F1
#
_cell.length_a   1.000
_cell.length_b   1.000
_cell.length_c   1.000
_cell.angle_alpha   90.00
_cell.angle_beta   90.00
_cell.angle_gamma   90.00
#
_symmetry.space_group_name_H-M   'P 1'
#
loop_
_entity.id
_entity.type
_entity.pdbx_description
1 polymer ?
#
loop_
_entity_poly.entity_id
_entity_poly.type
_entity_poly.pdbx_seq_one_letter_code
_entity_poly.pdbx_strand_id
1 'polypeptide(L)'
;MMISLVDSGVLLRMTGGLGPLQGLGLSGTLDWQLTPEEGNSEITLVTLTYRVNGYMPGGFAALAPVVDQVQALQLGGLHRILSTAE
;
A
#
# COMPACT_ATOMS: atom_id res chain seq x y z
N MET A 1 2.53 5.53 10.02
CA MET A 1 3.00 4.22 9.48
C MET A 1 4.46 4.04 9.87
N MET A 2 4.85 2.83 10.27
CA MET A 2 6.23 2.46 10.59
C MET A 2 6.69 1.33 9.68
N ILE A 3 7.96 1.33 9.28
CA ILE A 3 8.56 0.20 8.55
C ILE A 3 8.75 -0.95 9.54
N SER A 4 8.28 -2.14 9.16
CA SER A 4 8.36 -3.35 9.99
C SER A 4 9.21 -4.46 9.36
N LEU A 5 9.35 -4.46 8.03
CA LEU A 5 10.21 -5.37 7.29
C LEU A 5 10.70 -4.67 6.02
N VAL A 6 11.96 -4.90 5.69
CA VAL A 6 12.54 -4.59 4.38
C VAL A 6 13.21 -5.86 3.88
N ASP A 7 12.71 -6.39 2.77
CA ASP A 7 13.35 -7.40 1.94
C ASP A 7 13.67 -6.76 0.59
N SER A 8 14.97 -6.56 0.33
CA SER A 8 15.44 -5.70 -0.74
C SER A 8 15.05 -6.24 -2.12
N GLY A 9 14.33 -5.43 -2.90
CA GLY A 9 13.85 -5.81 -4.23
C GLY A 9 12.68 -6.78 -4.24
N VAL A 10 12.14 -7.15 -3.07
CA VAL A 10 11.06 -8.13 -2.95
C VAL A 10 9.85 -7.55 -2.21
N LEU A 11 10.03 -7.12 -0.96
CA LEU A 11 8.92 -6.72 -0.10
C LEU A 11 9.30 -5.60 0.86
N LEU A 12 8.50 -4.54 0.89
CA LEU A 12 8.49 -3.56 1.97
C LEU A 12 7.17 -3.69 2.75
N ARG A 13 7.25 -4.01 4.05
CA ARG A 13 6.07 -4.05 4.93
C ARG A 13 6.06 -2.88 5.88
N MET A 14 4.94 -2.19 5.90
CA MET A 14 4.68 -1.06 6.79
C MET A 14 3.45 -1.35 7.65
N THR A 15 3.48 -0.94 8.92
CA THR A 15 2.37 -1.13 9.87
C THR A 15 1.84 0.20 10.41
N GLY A 16 0.56 0.21 10.75
CA GLY A 16 -0.15 1.38 11.28
C GLY A 16 -1.42 1.70 10.48
N GLY A 17 -2.27 2.54 11.05
CA GLY A 17 -3.46 3.04 10.36
C GLY A 17 -3.11 4.11 9.32
N LEU A 18 -3.81 4.11 8.19
CA LEU A 18 -3.77 5.21 7.22
C LEU A 18 -4.70 6.36 7.64
N GLY A 19 -4.18 7.58 7.66
CA GLY A 19 -4.98 8.80 7.86
C GLY A 19 -5.94 8.71 9.07
N PRO A 20 -7.25 8.99 8.87
CA PRO A 20 -8.26 8.95 9.94
C PRO A 20 -8.42 7.58 10.63
N LEU A 21 -8.01 6.48 9.99
CA LEU A 21 -8.14 5.13 10.56
C LEU A 21 -7.34 4.96 11.85
N GLN A 22 -6.29 5.76 12.05
CA GLN A 22 -5.48 5.76 13.27
C GLN A 22 -6.32 6.12 14.50
N GLY A 23 -7.26 7.06 14.37
CA GLY A 23 -8.14 7.51 15.46
C GLY A 23 -9.28 6.53 15.77
N LEU A 24 -9.57 5.58 14.87
CA LEU A 24 -10.62 4.58 15.01
C LEU A 24 -10.15 3.32 15.76
N GLY A 25 -8.90 3.30 16.24
CA GLY A 25 -8.31 2.11 16.88
C GLY A 25 -8.06 0.96 15.89
N LEU A 26 -7.95 1.27 14.59
CA LEU A 26 -7.71 0.28 13.56
C LEU A 26 -6.21 0.05 13.38
N SER A 27 -5.84 -1.23 13.26
CA SER A 27 -4.49 -1.66 12.95
C SER A 27 -4.40 -2.07 11.49
N GLY A 28 -3.35 -1.60 10.81
CA GLY A 28 -3.16 -1.83 9.38
C GLY A 28 -1.78 -2.42 9.07
N THR A 29 -1.72 -3.22 8.01
CA THR A 29 -0.48 -3.70 7.39
C THR A 29 -0.54 -3.41 5.90
N LEU A 30 0.42 -2.64 5.39
CA LEU A 30 0.62 -2.35 3.97
C LEU A 30 1.84 -3.11 3.47
N ASP A 31 1.61 -4.02 2.53
CA ASP A 31 2.66 -4.70 1.79
C ASP A 31 2.86 -4.01 0.44
N TRP A 32 4.11 -3.64 0.14
CA TRP A 32 4.59 -3.26 -1.18
C TRP A 32 5.33 -4.46 -1.76
N GLN A 33 4.67 -5.23 -2.61
CA GLN A 33 5.29 -6.34 -3.29
C GLN A 33 5.89 -5.86 -4.61
N LEU A 34 7.17 -6.16 -4.82
CA LEU A 34 7.91 -5.90 -6.04
C LEU A 34 8.14 -7.24 -6.75
N THR A 35 7.76 -7.31 -8.02
CA THR A 35 8.01 -8.48 -8.86
C THR A 35 8.45 -8.03 -10.24
N PRO A 36 9.47 -8.68 -10.85
CA PRO A 36 9.76 -8.44 -12.26
C PRO A 36 8.54 -8.83 -13.11
N GLU A 37 8.31 -8.08 -14.19
CA GLU A 37 7.28 -8.44 -15.16
C GLU A 37 7.66 -9.72 -15.91
N GLU A 38 6.67 -10.58 -16.17
CA GLU A 38 6.88 -11.79 -16.95
C GLU A 38 7.29 -11.43 -18.38
N GLY A 39 8.46 -11.88 -18.81
CA GLY A 39 9.00 -11.61 -20.14
C GLY A 39 9.78 -10.28 -20.26
N ASN A 40 9.81 -9.44 -19.22
CA ASN A 40 10.64 -8.25 -19.19
C ASN A 40 11.13 -7.90 -17.77
N SER A 41 12.34 -8.35 -17.41
CA SER A 41 12.92 -8.09 -16.09
C SER A 41 13.28 -6.63 -15.80
N GLU A 42 13.31 -5.78 -16.83
CA GLU A 42 13.54 -4.33 -16.67
C GLU A 42 12.28 -3.60 -16.16
N ILE A 43 11.11 -4.23 -16.28
CA ILE A 43 9.84 -3.69 -15.78
C ILE A 43 9.56 -4.31 -14.40
N THR A 44 9.27 -3.45 -13.43
CA THR A 44 8.83 -3.88 -12.08
C THR A 44 7.34 -3.69 -11.92
N LEU A 45 6.62 -4.78 -11.67
CA LEU A 45 5.24 -4.76 -11.21
C LEU A 45 5.22 -4.49 -9.70
N VAL A 46 4.44 -3.48 -9.29
CA VAL A 46 4.28 -3.08 -7.89
C VAL A 46 2.84 -3.35 -7.46
N THR A 47 2.66 -4.24 -6.48
CA THR A 47 1.34 -4.54 -5.91
C THR A 47 1.26 -4.04 -4.47
N LEU A 48 0.30 -3.16 -4.18
CA LEU A 48 0.01 -2.71 -2.83
C LEU A 48 -1.15 -3.50 -2.26
N THR A 49 -0.95 -4.15 -1.11
CA THR A 49 -2.05 -4.80 -0.37
C THR A 49 -2.12 -4.21 1.03
N TYR A 50 -3.23 -3.53 1.33
CA TYR A 50 -3.48 -2.97 2.66
C TYR A 50 -4.56 -3.78 3.39
N ARG A 51 -4.16 -4.44 4.49
CA ARG A 51 -5.06 -5.22 5.35
C ARG A 51 -5.31 -4.46 6.63
N VAL A 52 -6.57 -4.34 7.04
CA VAL A 52 -6.98 -3.63 8.24
C VAL A 52 -7.82 -4.52 9.14
N ASN A 53 -7.58 -4.44 10.44
CA ASN A 53 -8.36 -5.12 11.47
C ASN A 53 -8.67 -4.16 12.63
N GLY A 54 -9.75 -4.46 13.36
CA GLY A 54 -10.17 -3.69 14.53
C GLY A 54 -11.69 -3.68 14.67
N TYR A 55 -12.18 -2.76 15.50
CA TYR A 55 -13.61 -2.56 15.72
C TYR A 55 -14.07 -1.27 15.03
N MET A 56 -15.12 -1.36 14.21
CA MET A 56 -15.76 -0.20 13.63
C MET A 56 -17.28 -0.43 13.55
N PRO A 57 -18.09 0.43 14.19
CA PRO A 57 -19.53 0.38 14.04
C PRO A 57 -19.93 0.47 12.56
N GLY A 58 -20.76 -0.46 12.08
CA GLY A 58 -21.18 -0.52 10.67
C GLY A 58 -20.23 -1.26 9.71
N GLY A 59 -19.05 -1.71 10.18
CA GLY A 59 -18.13 -2.55 9.41
C GLY A 59 -17.36 -1.82 8.29
N PHE A 60 -16.38 -2.49 7.70
CA PHE A 60 -15.35 -1.86 6.84
C PHE A 60 -15.73 -1.66 5.37
N ALA A 61 -16.85 -2.22 4.92
CA ALA A 61 -17.19 -2.33 3.50
C ALA A 61 -17.25 -0.97 2.79
N ALA A 62 -17.76 0.07 3.47
CA ALA A 62 -17.85 1.41 2.89
C ALA A 62 -16.51 2.16 2.83
N LEU A 63 -15.55 1.82 3.70
CA LEU A 63 -14.24 2.45 3.75
C LEU A 63 -13.26 1.84 2.75
N ALA A 64 -13.38 0.54 2.46
CA ALA A 64 -12.42 -0.16 1.61
C ALA A 64 -12.20 0.52 0.23
N PRO A 65 -13.24 0.94 -0.52
CA PRO A 65 -13.05 1.61 -1.81
C PRO A 65 -12.36 2.98 -1.70
N VAL A 66 -12.64 3.72 -0.61
CA VAL A 66 -12.04 5.05 -0.38
C VAL A 66 -10.55 4.90 -0.06
N VAL A 67 -10.20 3.92 0.77
CA VAL A 67 -8.80 3.64 1.11
C VAL A 67 -8.03 3.16 -0.12
N ASP A 68 -8.63 2.30 -0.94
CA ASP A 68 -8.06 1.85 -2.21
C ASP A 68 -7.76 3.03 -3.15
N GLN A 69 -8.71 3.96 -3.31
CA GLN A 69 -8.50 5.15 -4.14
C GLN A 69 -7.33 6.02 -3.65
N VAL A 70 -7.17 6.21 -2.34
CA VAL A 70 -6.05 6.97 -1.77
C VAL A 70 -4.72 6.29 -2.06
N GLN A 71 -4.65 4.96 -1.92
CA GLN A 71 -3.44 4.19 -2.22
C GLN A 71 -3.10 4.24 -3.72
N ALA A 72 -4.10 4.14 -4.60
CA ALA A 72 -3.93 4.25 -6.04
C ALA A 72 -3.40 5.63 -6.45
N LEU A 73 -3.87 6.72 -5.82
CA LEU A 73 -3.36 8.07 -6.07
C LEU A 73 -1.87 8.19 -5.70
N GLN A 74 -1.46 7.61 -4.57
CA GLN A 74 -0.06 7.64 -4.13
C GLN A 74 0.84 6.81 -5.06
N LEU A 75 0.43 5.58 -5.40
CA LEU A 75 1.18 4.73 -6.32
C LEU A 75 1.29 5.36 -7.72
N GLY A 76 0.20 5.96 -8.22
CA GLY A 76 0.22 6.69 -9.49
C GLY A 76 1.10 7.95 -9.46
N GLY A 77 1.19 8.62 -8.31
CA GLY A 77 2.14 9.72 -8.09
C GLY A 77 3.59 9.25 -8.17
N LEU A 78 3.92 8.14 -7.50
CA LEU A 78 5.25 7.52 -7.57
C LEU A 78 5.60 7.11 -9.00
N HIS A 79 4.70 6.38 -9.67
CA HIS A 79 4.88 5.97 -11.06
C HIS A 79 5.21 7.16 -11.96
N ARG A 80 4.49 8.27 -11.81
CA ARG A 80 4.75 9.50 -12.57
C ARG A 80 6.16 10.03 -12.35
N ILE A 81 6.58 10.15 -11.08
CA ILE A 81 7.93 10.63 -10.73
C ILE A 81 9.00 9.74 -11.36
N LEU A 82 8.85 8.42 -11.25
CA LEU A 82 9.81 7.45 -11.79
C LEU A 82 9.83 7.44 -13.32
N SER A 83 8.68 7.62 -13.97
CA SER A 83 8.60 7.67 -15.45
C SER A 83 9.19 8.95 -16.05
N THR A 84 9.40 9.99 -15.24
CA THR A 84 9.99 11.27 -15.65
C THR A 84 11.44 11.45 -15.20
N ALA A 85 11.96 10.55 -14.38
CA ALA A 85 13.34 10.57 -13.94
C ALA A 85 14.22 9.88 -15.00
N GLU A 86 14.85 10.68 -15.85
CA GLU A 86 15.95 10.26 -16.74
C GLU A 86 17.27 10.08 -15.97
#